data_AF-A0A2U3KLN7-F1
#
_entry.id   AF-A0A2U3KLN7-F1
#
_cell.length_a   1.000
_cell.length_b   1.000
_cell.length_c   1.000
_cell.angle_alpha   90.00
_cell.angle_beta   90.00
_cell.angle_gamma   90.00
#
_symmetry.space_group_name_H-M   'P 1'
#
loop_
_entity.id
_entity.type
_entity.pdbx_description
1 polymer ?
#
loop_
_entity_poly.entity_id
_entity_poly.type
_entity_poly.pdbx_seq_one_letter_code
_entity_poly.pdbx_strand_id
1 'polypeptide(L)'
;MELTAYEQNLPANLEDLSQFILVGREKLTSVRAEIRAIDKLKLAKEVMSQKREEAQMLAEALLDAETRFGDLSKAIPTAPGARTDKTKHEPRDTAVPRSDKPKYEAIKDLGFSKKQAQRFETLADNKDLVERVKDEARENDDIPTRARVLELAQKRKQREVPKDKDFNQYEDFCLRVSKKFTAVIYDVSLLGTDDRHLNAWKEYLDQDMIESHIERINESIPRLLRIQKFLKELSK
;
A
#
# COMPACT_ATOMS: atom_id res chain seq x y z
N MET A 1 18.80 -13.21 -29.65
CA MET A 1 19.72 -13.32 -28.50
C MET A 1 20.08 -11.89 -28.11
N GLU A 2 19.26 -11.21 -27.31
CA GLU A 2 19.50 -9.78 -27.00
C GLU A 2 18.67 -9.22 -25.81
N LEU A 3 18.32 -10.05 -24.81
CA LEU A 3 17.58 -9.58 -23.62
C LEU A 3 18.47 -9.33 -22.39
N THR A 4 19.76 -9.69 -22.47
CA THR A 4 20.71 -9.59 -21.35
C THR A 4 21.52 -8.28 -21.34
N ALA A 5 21.38 -7.43 -22.36
CA ALA A 5 22.24 -6.23 -22.49
C ALA A 5 21.79 -5.04 -21.63
N TYR A 6 20.49 -4.91 -21.30
CA TYR A 6 19.98 -3.73 -20.57
C TYR A 6 20.17 -3.80 -19.05
N GLU A 7 20.13 -5.00 -18.45
CA GLU A 7 20.43 -5.15 -17.01
C GLU A 7 21.88 -4.75 -16.68
N GLN A 8 22.80 -4.83 -17.63
CA GLN A 8 24.24 -4.58 -17.41
C GLN A 8 24.60 -3.10 -17.20
N ASN A 9 23.72 -2.15 -17.53
CA ASN A 9 24.02 -0.70 -17.44
C ASN A 9 23.29 0.02 -16.30
N LEU A 10 22.47 -0.67 -15.51
CA LEU A 10 21.82 -0.05 -14.37
C LEU A 10 22.79 0.06 -13.19
N PRO A 11 22.80 1.21 -12.47
CA PRO A 11 23.62 1.35 -11.28
C PRO A 11 23.38 0.23 -10.28
N ALA A 12 24.46 -0.23 -9.64
CA ALA A 12 24.40 -1.39 -8.77
C ALA A 12 23.88 -1.06 -7.36
N ASN A 13 24.10 0.18 -6.91
CA ASN A 13 23.74 0.62 -5.56
C ASN A 13 22.43 1.44 -5.56
N LEU A 14 21.82 1.51 -4.38
CA LEU A 14 20.53 2.16 -4.19
C LEU A 14 20.58 3.69 -4.40
N GLU A 15 21.70 4.32 -4.10
CA GLU A 15 21.88 5.77 -4.19
C GLU A 15 21.95 6.25 -5.64
N ASP A 16 22.80 5.62 -6.45
CA ASP A 16 22.92 5.91 -7.88
C ASP A 16 21.65 5.54 -8.64
N LEU A 17 20.95 4.46 -8.25
CA LEU A 17 19.62 4.14 -8.78
C LEU A 17 18.61 5.24 -8.48
N SER A 18 18.64 5.81 -7.27
CA SER A 18 17.75 6.92 -6.91
C SER A 18 17.99 8.15 -7.79
N GLN A 19 19.26 8.52 -7.99
CA GLN A 19 19.65 9.64 -8.84
C GLN A 19 19.26 9.40 -10.30
N PHE A 20 19.53 8.20 -10.81
CA PHE A 20 19.15 7.80 -12.17
C PHE A 20 17.63 7.92 -12.39
N ILE A 21 16.81 7.41 -11.46
CA ILE A 21 15.35 7.48 -11.57
C ILE A 21 14.86 8.94 -11.52
N LEU A 22 15.42 9.77 -10.63
CA LEU A 22 15.01 11.17 -10.50
C LEU A 22 15.33 11.96 -11.77
N VAL A 23 16.58 11.89 -12.25
CA VAL A 23 17.02 12.60 -13.46
C VAL A 23 16.31 12.05 -14.70
N GLY A 24 16.20 10.73 -14.81
CA GLY A 24 15.60 10.08 -15.96
C GLY A 24 14.11 10.42 -16.13
N ARG A 25 13.35 10.61 -15.04
CA ARG A 25 11.94 11.04 -15.10
C ARG A 25 11.78 12.45 -15.67
N GLU A 26 12.64 13.37 -15.28
CA GLU A 26 12.63 14.73 -15.83
C GLU A 26 13.00 14.69 -17.31
N LYS A 27 14.01 13.90 -17.68
CA LYS A 27 14.38 13.70 -19.09
C LYS A 27 13.21 13.11 -19.90
N LEU A 28 12.53 12.07 -19.40
CA LEU A 28 11.39 11.47 -20.08
C LEU A 28 10.22 12.46 -20.26
N THR A 29 10.02 13.34 -19.27
CA THR A 29 9.02 14.41 -19.35
C THR A 29 9.38 15.41 -20.44
N SER A 30 10.66 15.79 -20.56
CA SER A 30 11.17 16.64 -21.65
C SER A 30 10.96 16.00 -23.02
N VAL A 31 11.39 14.75 -23.21
CA VAL A 31 11.24 14.05 -24.50
C VAL A 31 9.76 13.91 -24.89
N ARG A 32 8.87 13.63 -23.93
CA ARG A 32 7.41 13.61 -24.19
C ARG A 32 6.87 14.98 -24.59
N ALA A 33 7.39 16.06 -24.01
CA ALA A 33 7.02 17.41 -24.41
C ALA A 33 7.52 17.74 -25.83
N GLU A 34 8.74 17.30 -26.17
CA GLU A 34 9.30 17.41 -27.53
C GLU A 34 8.43 16.66 -28.55
N ILE A 35 8.04 15.41 -28.28
CA ILE A 35 7.15 14.63 -29.15
C ILE A 35 5.83 15.39 -29.38
N ARG A 36 5.22 15.94 -28.33
CA ARG A 36 3.98 16.74 -28.45
C ARG A 36 4.18 18.02 -29.27
N ALA A 37 5.33 18.67 -29.15
CA ALA A 37 5.64 19.86 -29.93
C ALA A 37 5.84 19.52 -31.41
N ILE A 38 6.57 18.44 -31.71
CA ILE A 38 6.78 17.91 -33.06
C ILE A 38 5.44 17.57 -33.72
N ASP A 39 4.54 16.90 -32.99
CA ASP A 39 3.20 16.55 -33.46
C ASP A 39 2.37 17.80 -33.81
N LYS A 40 2.36 18.81 -32.92
CA LYS A 40 1.66 20.08 -33.18
C LYS A 40 2.21 20.84 -34.38
N LEU A 41 3.53 20.82 -34.57
CA LEU A 41 4.21 21.51 -35.66
C LEU A 41 4.13 20.73 -36.99
N LYS A 42 3.53 19.53 -37.00
CA LYS A 42 3.44 18.64 -38.16
C LYS A 42 4.80 18.44 -38.86
N LEU A 43 5.87 18.37 -38.06
CA LEU A 43 7.22 18.16 -38.56
C LEU A 43 7.36 16.75 -39.18
N ALA A 44 8.48 16.49 -39.85
CA ALA A 44 8.74 15.25 -40.56
C ALA A 44 8.53 14.00 -39.66
N LYS A 45 7.86 12.99 -40.22
CA LYS A 45 7.54 11.71 -39.54
C LYS A 45 8.79 11.00 -38.99
N GLU A 46 9.92 11.15 -39.67
CA GLU A 46 11.20 10.57 -39.26
C GLU A 46 11.68 11.11 -37.89
N VAL A 47 11.61 12.43 -37.68
CA VAL A 47 12.00 13.06 -36.41
C VAL A 47 11.06 12.64 -35.28
N MET A 48 9.78 12.46 -35.57
CA MET A 48 8.81 11.94 -34.60
C MET A 48 9.12 10.49 -34.21
N SER A 49 9.45 9.64 -35.19
CA SER A 49 9.82 8.24 -34.95
C SER A 49 11.05 8.13 -34.06
N GLN A 50 12.12 8.87 -34.39
CA GLN A 50 13.35 8.90 -33.60
C GLN A 50 13.11 9.32 -32.15
N LYS A 51 12.28 10.34 -31.93
CA LYS A 51 11.96 10.81 -30.58
C LYS A 51 11.08 9.84 -29.79
N ARG A 52 10.19 9.10 -30.46
CA ARG A 52 9.41 8.03 -29.82
C ARG A 52 10.30 6.88 -29.40
N GLU A 53 11.23 6.47 -30.25
CA GLU A 53 12.21 5.43 -29.93
C GLU A 53 13.09 5.85 -28.73
N GLU A 54 13.58 7.09 -28.71
CA GLU A 54 14.29 7.65 -27.54
C GLU A 54 13.45 7.58 -26.26
N ALA A 55 12.18 7.99 -26.34
CA ALA A 55 11.27 7.97 -25.19
C ALA A 55 10.96 6.55 -24.71
N GLN A 56 10.82 5.60 -25.64
CA GLN A 56 10.57 4.20 -25.35
C GLN A 56 11.76 3.57 -24.63
N MET A 57 12.97 3.68 -25.20
CA MET A 57 14.20 3.18 -24.58
C MET A 57 14.40 3.77 -23.17
N LEU A 58 14.19 5.08 -23.00
CA LEU A 58 14.32 5.73 -21.70
C LEU A 58 13.26 5.24 -20.71
N ALA A 59 12.02 5.04 -21.15
CA ALA A 59 10.94 4.55 -20.29
C ALA A 59 11.15 3.10 -19.84
N GLU A 60 11.68 2.24 -20.72
CA GLU A 60 12.05 0.87 -20.39
C GLU A 60 13.16 0.83 -19.33
N ALA A 61 14.26 1.56 -19.57
CA ALA A 61 15.36 1.65 -18.62
C ALA A 61 14.91 2.21 -17.25
N LEU A 62 13.97 3.16 -17.25
CA LEU A 62 13.37 3.68 -16.03
C LEU A 62 12.53 2.63 -15.30
N LEU A 63 11.72 1.84 -16.01
CA LEU A 63 10.96 0.75 -15.39
C LEU A 63 11.87 -0.28 -14.75
N ASP A 64 13.01 -0.59 -15.37
CA ASP A 64 13.98 -1.53 -14.82
C ASP A 64 14.70 -0.96 -13.60
N ALA A 65 15.11 0.31 -13.65
CA ALA A 65 15.68 1.00 -12.50
C ALA A 65 14.70 1.04 -11.32
N GLU A 66 13.42 1.37 -11.58
CA GLU A 66 12.37 1.41 -10.56
C GLU A 66 12.11 0.01 -9.97
N THR A 67 12.13 -1.03 -10.78
CA THR A 67 11.97 -2.43 -10.36
C THR A 67 13.15 -2.87 -9.48
N ARG A 68 14.38 -2.60 -9.92
CA ARG A 68 15.61 -2.92 -9.15
C ARG A 68 15.69 -2.14 -7.84
N PHE A 69 15.31 -0.85 -7.86
CA PHE A 69 15.19 -0.06 -6.63
C PHE A 69 14.17 -0.68 -5.68
N GLY A 70 13.03 -1.15 -6.20
CA GLY A 70 12.02 -1.88 -5.44
C GLY A 70 12.59 -3.10 -4.72
N ASP A 71 13.35 -3.95 -5.42
CA ASP A 71 14.01 -5.13 -4.84
C ASP A 71 14.96 -4.73 -3.71
N LEU A 72 15.88 -3.80 -3.97
CA LEU A 72 16.86 -3.35 -2.97
C LEU A 72 16.19 -2.68 -1.77
N SER A 73 15.09 -1.95 -2.00
CA SER A 73 14.36 -1.28 -0.92
C SER A 73 13.68 -2.26 0.04
N LYS A 74 13.33 -3.48 -0.40
CA LYS A 74 12.76 -4.53 0.48
C LYS A 74 13.75 -5.01 1.54
N ALA A 75 15.05 -4.98 1.24
CA ALA A 75 16.10 -5.36 2.17
C ALA A 75 16.36 -4.32 3.29
N ILE A 76 15.76 -3.12 3.20
CA ILE A 76 15.89 -2.09 4.24
C ILE A 76 14.98 -2.43 5.44
N PRO A 77 15.50 -2.44 6.69
CA PRO A 77 14.70 -2.74 7.88
C PRO A 77 13.53 -1.77 8.10
N THR A 78 12.33 -2.32 8.35
CA THR A 78 11.09 -1.54 8.53
C THR A 78 10.94 -0.91 9.93
N ALA A 79 11.65 -1.40 10.95
CA ALA A 79 11.58 -0.90 12.33
C ALA A 79 12.98 -0.69 12.93
N PRO A 80 13.22 0.41 13.69
CA PRO A 80 14.40 0.54 14.52
C PRO A 80 14.38 -0.53 15.61
N GLY A 81 15.47 -1.28 15.79
CA GLY A 81 15.59 -2.27 16.87
C GLY A 81 15.06 -3.68 16.58
N ALA A 82 14.70 -4.00 15.32
CA ALA A 82 14.60 -5.40 14.92
C ALA A 82 15.97 -6.06 15.13
N ARG A 83 16.01 -7.11 15.97
CA ARG A 83 17.21 -7.88 16.36
C ARG A 83 18.08 -8.28 15.15
N THR A 84 19.06 -7.46 14.82
CA THR A 84 20.07 -7.70 13.76
C THR A 84 21.05 -8.81 14.11
N ASP A 85 20.99 -9.32 15.35
CA ASP A 85 21.77 -10.46 15.82
C ASP A 85 21.27 -11.80 15.27
N LYS A 86 19.99 -11.92 14.85
CA LYS A 86 19.47 -13.16 14.22
C LYS A 86 19.75 -13.27 12.71
N THR A 87 20.15 -12.18 12.05
CA THR A 87 20.45 -12.15 10.60
C THR A 87 21.96 -12.05 10.29
N LYS A 88 22.83 -12.28 11.28
CA LYS A 88 24.29 -12.29 11.09
C LYS A 88 24.82 -13.43 10.20
N HIS A 89 23.98 -14.39 9.82
CA HIS A 89 24.38 -15.56 9.02
C HIS A 89 23.84 -15.56 7.58
N GLU A 90 23.11 -14.54 7.15
CA GLU A 90 22.76 -14.41 5.73
C GLU A 90 23.79 -13.53 5.00
N PRO A 91 24.33 -13.99 3.85
CA PRO A 91 25.21 -13.16 3.03
C PRO A 91 24.46 -11.90 2.63
N ARG A 92 25.01 -10.76 3.05
CA ARG A 92 24.37 -9.45 2.93
C ARG A 92 24.67 -8.84 1.56
N ASP A 93 23.65 -8.32 0.89
CA ASP A 93 23.82 -7.62 -0.37
C ASP A 93 24.56 -6.29 -0.13
N THR A 94 25.75 -6.14 -0.73
CA THR A 94 26.61 -4.94 -0.62
C THR A 94 26.01 -3.72 -1.30
N ALA A 95 24.93 -3.89 -2.07
CA ALA A 95 24.21 -2.83 -2.76
C ALA A 95 23.37 -1.93 -1.84
N VAL A 96 23.14 -2.30 -0.56
CA VAL A 96 22.33 -1.53 0.40
C VAL A 96 23.22 -0.91 1.48
N PRO A 97 23.29 0.44 1.60
CA PRO A 97 24.08 1.09 2.64
C PRO A 97 23.54 0.74 4.02
N ARG A 98 24.47 0.57 4.98
CA ARG A 98 24.15 0.28 6.38
C ARG A 98 23.45 1.51 6.98
N SER A 99 22.14 1.45 7.08
CA SER A 99 21.34 2.51 7.70
C SER A 99 20.81 2.04 9.05
N ASP A 100 21.17 2.76 10.11
CA ASP A 100 20.58 2.60 11.44
C ASP A 100 19.19 3.28 11.53
N LYS A 101 18.76 3.93 10.43
CA LYS A 101 17.48 4.62 10.34
C LYS A 101 16.36 3.68 9.86
N PRO A 102 15.12 3.89 10.32
CA PRO A 102 13.97 3.16 9.79
C PRO A 102 13.81 3.40 8.29
N LYS A 103 13.32 2.38 7.56
CA LYS A 103 13.15 2.41 6.08
C LYS A 103 12.55 3.69 5.52
N TYR A 104 11.58 4.30 6.21
CA TYR A 104 10.95 5.52 5.72
C TYR A 104 11.93 6.70 5.64
N GLU A 105 12.89 6.81 6.56
CA GLU A 105 13.90 7.87 6.56
C GLU A 105 14.94 7.62 5.50
N ALA A 106 15.43 6.37 5.39
CA ALA A 106 16.37 5.99 4.34
C ALA A 106 15.80 6.28 2.94
N ILE A 107 14.53 5.96 2.70
CA ILE A 107 13.83 6.25 1.44
C ILE A 107 13.64 7.75 1.20
N LYS A 108 13.38 8.52 2.26
CA LYS A 108 13.22 9.98 2.19
C LYS A 108 14.54 10.65 1.83
N ASP A 109 15.65 10.20 2.42
CA ASP A 109 16.99 10.70 2.13
C ASP A 109 17.37 10.47 0.66
N LEU A 110 16.85 9.39 0.05
CA LEU A 110 17.00 9.08 -1.38
C LEU A 110 16.04 9.87 -2.30
N GLY A 111 15.30 10.85 -1.77
CA GLY A 111 14.43 11.72 -2.56
C GLY A 111 13.07 11.11 -2.93
N PHE A 112 12.66 10.00 -2.29
CA PHE A 112 11.36 9.37 -2.55
C PHE A 112 10.43 9.42 -1.34
N SER A 113 9.13 9.48 -1.63
CA SER A 113 8.09 9.28 -0.62
C SER A 113 7.85 7.79 -0.35
N LYS A 114 7.29 7.48 0.83
CA LYS A 114 6.84 6.13 1.19
C LYS A 114 5.93 5.50 0.12
N LYS A 115 5.02 6.30 -0.46
CA LYS A 115 4.11 5.83 -1.53
C LYS A 115 4.85 5.50 -2.83
N GLN A 116 5.90 6.23 -3.17
CA GLN A 116 6.72 5.93 -4.35
C GLN A 116 7.51 4.64 -4.15
N ALA A 117 8.15 4.46 -2.99
CA ALA A 117 8.84 3.22 -2.66
C ALA A 117 7.91 2.00 -2.70
N GLN A 118 6.71 2.10 -2.11
CA GLN A 118 5.72 1.02 -2.19
C GLN A 118 5.34 0.65 -3.62
N ARG A 119 5.24 1.63 -4.53
CA ARG A 119 4.99 1.36 -5.95
C ARG A 119 6.17 0.62 -6.58
N PHE A 120 7.40 1.03 -6.30
CA PHE A 120 8.60 0.33 -6.78
C PHE A 120 8.67 -1.11 -6.29
N GLU A 121 8.36 -1.35 -5.02
CA GLU A 121 8.26 -2.70 -4.46
C GLU A 121 7.20 -3.53 -5.17
N THR A 122 6.06 -2.92 -5.52
CA THR A 122 5.00 -3.59 -6.30
C THR A 122 5.48 -3.97 -7.70
N LEU A 123 6.27 -3.13 -8.37
CA LEU A 123 6.89 -3.44 -9.67
C LEU A 123 7.84 -4.63 -9.51
N ALA A 124 8.68 -4.59 -8.47
CA ALA A 124 9.62 -5.65 -8.13
C ALA A 124 8.94 -7.00 -7.83
N ASP A 125 7.75 -6.99 -7.22
CA ASP A 125 6.93 -8.20 -7.00
C ASP A 125 6.24 -8.72 -8.28
N ASN A 126 6.23 -7.93 -9.36
CA ASN A 126 5.50 -8.22 -10.59
C ASN A 126 6.38 -8.02 -11.83
N LYS A 127 7.61 -8.53 -11.82
CA LYS A 127 8.58 -8.40 -12.92
C LYS A 127 8.03 -8.90 -14.27
N ASP A 128 7.22 -9.95 -14.24
CA ASP A 128 6.59 -10.49 -15.43
C ASP A 128 5.58 -9.52 -16.06
N LEU A 129 4.91 -8.69 -15.25
CA LEU A 129 4.04 -7.62 -15.74
C LEU A 129 4.84 -6.42 -16.25
N VAL A 130 6.04 -6.17 -15.71
CA VAL A 130 6.95 -5.16 -16.23
C VAL A 130 7.37 -5.52 -17.66
N GLU A 131 7.86 -6.75 -17.86
CA GLU A 131 8.24 -7.23 -19.20
C GLU A 131 7.06 -7.22 -20.18
N ARG A 132 5.90 -7.73 -19.75
CA ARG A 132 4.69 -7.68 -20.59
C ARG A 132 4.35 -6.26 -21.04
N VAL A 133 4.47 -5.27 -20.16
CA VAL A 133 4.16 -3.87 -20.51
C VAL A 133 5.18 -3.29 -21.47
N LYS A 134 6.46 -3.69 -21.40
CA LYS A 134 7.46 -3.28 -22.40
C LYS A 134 7.14 -3.90 -23.75
N ASP A 135 6.85 -5.19 -23.79
CA ASP A 135 6.51 -5.90 -25.02
C ASP A 135 5.24 -5.33 -25.67
N GLU A 136 4.16 -5.14 -24.88
CA GLU A 136 2.93 -4.48 -25.33
C GLU A 136 3.23 -3.08 -25.90
N ALA A 137 4.14 -2.32 -25.29
CA ALA A 137 4.49 -0.99 -25.76
C ALA A 137 5.32 -1.02 -27.06
N ARG A 138 6.25 -1.97 -27.20
CA ARG A 138 7.04 -2.19 -28.42
C ARG A 138 6.18 -2.58 -29.61
N GLU A 139 5.22 -3.50 -29.40
CA GLU A 139 4.32 -3.95 -30.45
C GLU A 139 3.38 -2.84 -30.95
N ASN A 140 3.04 -1.87 -30.08
CA ASN A 140 2.08 -0.81 -30.39
C ASN A 140 2.74 0.54 -30.69
N ASP A 141 4.07 0.61 -30.85
CA ASP A 141 4.83 1.87 -30.98
C ASP A 141 4.51 2.91 -29.87
N ASP A 142 4.25 2.43 -28.65
CA ASP A 142 3.90 3.24 -27.49
C ASP A 142 5.04 3.27 -26.45
N ILE A 143 4.92 4.18 -25.48
CA ILE A 143 5.90 4.36 -24.40
C ILE A 143 5.39 3.61 -23.16
N PRO A 144 6.14 2.62 -22.65
CA PRO A 144 5.70 1.84 -21.50
C PRO A 144 5.58 2.74 -20.26
N THR A 145 4.64 2.40 -19.36
CA THR A 145 4.37 3.21 -18.17
C THR A 145 4.25 2.37 -16.90
N ARG A 146 4.77 2.91 -15.80
CA ARG A 146 4.56 2.36 -14.45
C ARG A 146 3.08 2.22 -14.12
N ALA A 147 2.27 3.19 -14.53
CA ALA A 147 0.83 3.19 -14.25
C ALA A 147 0.16 1.94 -14.80
N ARG A 148 0.53 1.53 -16.03
CA ARG A 148 0.03 0.31 -16.65
C ARG A 148 0.43 -0.95 -15.88
N VAL A 149 1.69 -1.06 -15.44
CA VAL A 149 2.15 -2.18 -14.61
C VAL A 149 1.35 -2.27 -13.31
N LEU A 150 1.17 -1.14 -12.61
CA LEU A 150 0.40 -1.09 -11.36
C LEU A 150 -1.07 -1.46 -11.56
N GLU A 151 -1.68 -1.05 -12.68
CA GLU A 151 -3.05 -1.42 -13.05
C GLU A 151 -3.18 -2.94 -13.24
N LEU A 152 -2.25 -3.55 -13.98
CA LEU A 152 -2.22 -5.00 -14.19
C LEU A 152 -1.98 -5.76 -12.88
N ALA A 153 -1.07 -5.28 -12.03
CA ALA A 153 -0.81 -5.87 -10.72
C ALA A 153 -2.05 -5.80 -9.80
N GLN A 154 -2.76 -4.68 -9.82
CA GLN A 154 -4.02 -4.53 -9.09
C GLN A 154 -5.09 -5.50 -9.61
N LYS A 155 -5.23 -5.65 -10.94
CA LYS A 155 -6.15 -6.61 -11.56
C LYS A 155 -5.79 -8.06 -11.22
N ARG A 156 -4.49 -8.40 -11.18
CA ARG A 156 -4.01 -9.72 -10.73
C ARG A 156 -4.44 -10.00 -9.30
N LYS A 157 -4.18 -9.06 -8.39
CA LYS A 157 -4.62 -9.19 -6.98
C LYS A 157 -6.13 -9.36 -6.84
N GLN A 158 -6.93 -8.68 -7.66
CA GLN A 158 -8.39 -8.85 -7.67
C GLN A 158 -8.88 -10.19 -8.22
N ARG A 159 -8.08 -10.88 -9.04
CA ARG A 159 -8.40 -12.21 -9.60
C ARG A 159 -7.96 -13.35 -8.67
N GLU A 160 -6.86 -13.16 -7.95
CA GLU A 160 -6.30 -14.16 -7.04
C GLU A 160 -6.99 -14.19 -5.68
N VAL A 161 -7.66 -13.10 -5.26
CA VAL A 161 -8.59 -13.15 -4.13
C VAL A 161 -9.82 -13.94 -4.58
N PRO A 162 -10.09 -15.15 -4.01
CA PRO A 162 -11.30 -15.89 -4.35
C PRO A 162 -12.49 -14.99 -4.07
N LYS A 163 -13.33 -14.76 -5.08
CA LYS A 163 -14.61 -14.07 -4.92
C LYS A 163 -15.62 -14.99 -4.23
N ASP A 164 -15.31 -15.52 -3.06
CA ASP A 164 -16.37 -15.95 -2.14
C ASP A 164 -16.90 -14.70 -1.43
N LYS A 165 -17.66 -13.93 -2.20
CA LYS A 165 -18.32 -12.70 -1.71
C LYS A 165 -19.25 -12.99 -0.53
N ASP A 166 -19.79 -14.21 -0.43
CA ASP A 166 -20.67 -14.62 0.67
C ASP A 166 -19.91 -14.88 1.97
N PHE A 167 -18.77 -15.58 1.89
CA PHE A 167 -17.95 -15.88 3.07
C PHE A 167 -17.39 -14.59 3.71
N ASN A 168 -16.83 -13.69 2.89
CA ASN A 168 -16.27 -12.43 3.38
C ASN A 168 -17.34 -11.48 3.93
N GLN A 169 -18.56 -11.46 3.35
CA GLN A 169 -19.66 -10.66 3.88
C GLN A 169 -20.17 -11.16 5.22
N TYR A 170 -20.25 -12.49 5.39
CA TYR A 170 -20.64 -13.10 6.66
C TYR A 170 -19.57 -12.89 7.73
N GLU A 171 -18.28 -13.06 7.40
CA GLU A 171 -17.18 -12.80 8.33
C GLU A 171 -17.13 -11.32 8.75
N ASP A 172 -17.27 -10.38 7.80
CA ASP A 172 -17.36 -8.95 8.09
C ASP A 172 -18.57 -8.63 8.99
N PHE A 173 -19.71 -9.27 8.75
CA PHE A 173 -20.88 -9.15 9.59
C PHE A 173 -20.60 -9.67 11.01
N CYS A 174 -20.06 -10.87 11.15
CA CYS A 174 -19.67 -11.47 12.43
C CYS A 174 -18.70 -10.57 13.20
N LEU A 175 -17.68 -10.03 12.54
CA LEU A 175 -16.69 -9.14 13.16
C LEU A 175 -17.35 -7.84 13.66
N ARG A 176 -18.21 -7.22 12.83
CA ARG A 176 -18.94 -6.00 13.23
C ARG A 176 -19.86 -6.26 14.42
N VAL A 177 -20.57 -7.39 14.40
CA VAL A 177 -21.48 -7.79 15.49
C VAL A 177 -20.69 -8.07 16.77
N SER A 178 -19.61 -8.86 16.68
CA SER A 178 -18.73 -9.18 17.80
C SER A 178 -18.16 -7.93 18.48
N LYS A 179 -17.67 -6.97 17.70
CA LYS A 179 -17.16 -5.69 18.23
C LYS A 179 -18.22 -4.92 19.00
N LYS A 180 -19.46 -4.86 18.48
CA LYS A 180 -20.57 -4.17 19.17
C LYS A 180 -20.93 -4.83 20.49
N PHE A 181 -21.06 -6.16 20.52
CA PHE A 181 -21.35 -6.88 21.76
C PHE A 181 -20.26 -6.68 22.80
N THR A 182 -18.99 -6.77 22.38
CA THR A 182 -17.85 -6.58 23.28
C THR A 182 -17.80 -5.17 23.86
N ALA A 183 -18.03 -4.15 23.02
CA ALA A 183 -18.08 -2.75 23.46
C ALA A 183 -19.18 -2.52 24.51
N VAL A 184 -20.40 -2.99 24.25
CA VAL A 184 -21.52 -2.82 25.20
C VAL A 184 -21.25 -3.52 26.53
N ILE A 185 -20.70 -4.75 26.51
CA ILE A 185 -20.36 -5.47 27.74
C ILE A 185 -19.31 -4.67 28.54
N TYR A 186 -18.29 -4.17 27.86
CA TYR A 186 -17.23 -3.36 28.46
C TYR A 186 -17.78 -2.07 29.06
N ASP A 187 -18.56 -1.30 28.31
CA ASP A 187 -19.14 -0.03 28.75
C ASP A 187 -20.05 -0.21 29.96
N VAL A 188 -20.92 -1.23 29.94
CA VAL A 188 -21.79 -1.56 31.08
C VAL A 188 -20.97 -1.99 32.30
N SER A 189 -19.88 -2.75 32.11
CA SER A 189 -19.02 -3.17 33.23
C SER A 189 -18.23 -2.02 33.86
N LEU A 190 -17.93 -0.96 33.09
CA LEU A 190 -17.21 0.21 33.57
C LEU A 190 -18.13 1.27 34.17
N LEU A 191 -19.44 1.16 33.98
CA LEU A 191 -20.39 2.13 34.47
C LEU A 191 -20.45 2.09 36.00
N GLY A 192 -20.08 3.21 36.64
CA GLY A 192 -20.18 3.37 38.09
C GLY A 192 -21.64 3.44 38.53
N THR A 193 -22.08 2.50 39.36
CA THR A 193 -23.45 2.42 39.90
C THR A 193 -23.54 2.69 41.39
N ASP A 194 -22.46 3.17 42.02
CA ASP A 194 -22.47 3.63 43.40
C ASP A 194 -23.11 5.02 43.55
N ASP A 195 -23.45 5.36 44.79
CA ASP A 195 -24.17 6.60 45.13
C ASP A 195 -23.45 7.87 44.66
N ARG A 196 -22.10 7.88 44.60
CA ARG A 196 -21.36 9.05 44.13
C ARG A 196 -21.64 9.32 42.66
N HIS A 197 -21.58 8.27 41.84
CA HIS A 197 -21.84 8.37 40.40
C HIS A 197 -23.31 8.66 40.10
N LEU A 198 -24.24 8.02 40.82
CA LEU A 198 -25.67 8.26 40.64
C LEU A 198 -26.10 9.66 41.07
N ASN A 199 -25.58 10.18 42.19
CA ASN A 199 -25.84 11.55 42.61
C ASN A 199 -25.24 12.57 41.62
N ALA A 200 -24.04 12.33 41.10
CA ALA A 200 -23.44 13.18 40.08
C ALA A 200 -24.28 13.21 38.78
N TRP A 201 -24.83 12.06 38.37
CA TRP A 201 -25.72 11.99 37.22
C TRP A 201 -27.03 12.74 37.45
N LYS A 202 -27.61 12.63 38.65
CA LYS A 202 -28.85 13.31 39.05
C LYS A 202 -28.77 14.83 38.87
N GLU A 203 -27.63 15.46 39.18
CA GLU A 203 -27.43 16.92 39.06
C GLU A 203 -27.60 17.44 37.61
N TYR A 204 -27.35 16.59 36.62
CA TYR A 204 -27.44 16.93 35.20
C TYR A 204 -28.54 16.15 34.46
N LEU A 205 -29.37 15.41 35.19
CA LEU A 205 -30.43 14.61 34.60
C LEU A 205 -31.61 15.50 34.24
N ASP A 206 -31.93 15.54 32.96
CA ASP A 206 -33.14 16.18 32.48
C ASP A 206 -34.38 15.41 32.99
N GLN A 207 -35.25 16.10 33.73
CA GLN A 207 -36.43 15.49 34.36
C GLN A 207 -37.40 14.95 33.31
N ASP A 208 -37.51 15.61 32.16
CA ASP A 208 -38.42 15.19 31.08
C ASP A 208 -37.93 13.90 30.40
N MET A 209 -36.66 13.54 30.59
CA MET A 209 -36.06 12.33 30.01
C MET A 209 -36.10 11.12 30.94
N ILE A 210 -36.50 11.29 32.21
CA ILE A 210 -36.46 10.21 33.22
C ILE A 210 -37.30 9.01 32.80
N GLU A 211 -38.55 9.22 32.39
CA GLU A 211 -39.44 8.13 31.97
C GLU A 211 -38.88 7.38 30.76
N SER A 212 -38.34 8.11 29.77
CA SER A 212 -37.70 7.51 28.60
C SER A 212 -36.44 6.72 28.96
N HIS A 213 -35.65 7.20 29.92
CA HIS A 213 -34.49 6.47 30.42
C HIS A 213 -34.89 5.18 31.14
N ILE A 214 -35.92 5.23 32.00
CA ILE A 214 -36.47 4.05 32.68
C ILE A 214 -36.97 3.03 31.66
N GLU A 215 -37.71 3.47 30.63
CA GLU A 215 -38.18 2.60 29.55
C GLU A 215 -37.01 1.92 28.82
N ARG A 216 -36.00 2.68 28.40
CA ARG A 216 -34.80 2.12 27.73
C ARG A 216 -34.04 1.13 28.60
N ILE A 217 -33.95 1.38 29.91
CA ILE A 217 -33.33 0.44 30.86
C ILE A 217 -34.15 -0.86 30.92
N ASN A 218 -35.46 -0.75 31.09
CA ASN A 218 -36.37 -1.90 31.15
C ASN A 218 -36.34 -2.74 29.87
N GLU A 219 -36.22 -2.12 28.69
CA GLU A 219 -36.03 -2.83 27.43
C GLU A 219 -34.65 -3.49 27.29
N SER A 220 -33.62 -2.91 27.91
CA SER A 220 -32.23 -3.36 27.79
C SER A 220 -31.90 -4.53 28.71
N ILE A 221 -32.48 -4.56 29.92
CA ILE A 221 -32.30 -5.66 30.90
C ILE A 221 -32.54 -7.05 30.29
N PRO A 222 -33.69 -7.35 29.63
CA PRO A 222 -33.92 -8.68 29.07
C PRO A 222 -32.94 -9.03 27.94
N ARG A 223 -32.44 -8.03 27.19
CA ARG A 223 -31.43 -8.24 26.15
C ARG A 223 -30.08 -8.64 26.76
N LEU A 224 -29.65 -7.96 27.83
CA LEU A 224 -28.43 -8.30 28.57
C LEU A 224 -28.51 -9.69 29.22
N LEU A 225 -29.66 -10.04 29.79
CA LEU A 225 -29.90 -11.38 30.34
C LEU A 225 -29.81 -12.47 29.26
N ARG A 226 -30.34 -12.22 28.05
CA ARG A 226 -30.22 -13.14 26.92
C ARG A 226 -28.75 -13.33 26.50
N ILE A 227 -27.96 -12.25 26.44
CA ILE A 227 -26.52 -12.31 26.14
C ILE A 227 -25.79 -13.13 27.20
N GLN A 228 -26.08 -12.89 28.48
CA GLN A 228 -25.47 -13.66 29.58
C GLN A 228 -25.79 -15.14 29.47
N LYS A 229 -27.04 -15.51 29.16
CA LYS A 229 -27.45 -16.90 28.96
C LYS A 229 -26.69 -17.55 27.81
N PHE A 230 -26.60 -16.88 26.67
CA PHE A 230 -25.86 -17.36 25.49
C PHE A 230 -24.37 -17.60 25.82
N LEU A 231 -23.70 -16.68 26.51
CA LEU A 231 -22.30 -16.86 26.90
C LEU A 231 -22.09 -18.01 27.88
N LYS A 232 -23.03 -18.23 28.82
CA LYS A 232 -23.01 -19.39 29.74
C LYS A 232 -23.20 -20.73 29.03
N GLU A 233 -23.93 -20.75 27.92
CA GLU A 233 -24.11 -21.96 27.09
C GLU A 233 -22.84 -22.28 26.30
N LEU A 234 -22.09 -21.26 25.87
CA LEU A 234 -20.80 -21.43 25.18
C LEU A 234 -19.63 -21.78 26.11
N SER A 235 -19.75 -21.51 27.41
CA SER A 235 -18.70 -21.78 28.40
C SER A 235 -18.80 -23.18 29.05
N LYS A 236 -19.70 -24.03 28.55
CA LYS A 236 -19.87 -25.44 28.97
C LYS A 236 -19.23 -26.36 27.95
#